data_AF-A0A7J0CM91-F1
#
_entry.id   AF-A0A7J0CM91-F1
#
_cell.length_a   1.000
_cell.length_b   1.000
_cell.length_c   1.000
_cell.angle_alpha   90.00
_cell.angle_beta   90.00
_cell.angle_gamma   90.00
#
_symmetry.space_group_name_H-M   'P 1'
#
loop_
_entity.id
_entity.type
_entity.pdbx_description
1 polymer ?
#
loop_
_entity_poly.entity_id
_entity_poly.type
_entity_poly.pdbx_seq_one_letter_code
_entity_poly.pdbx_strand_id
1 'polypeptide(L)'
;MGVDERRQQLIGVALDLFSRRSPEDVSIDEIAAAAGISRPLVYHYFPGKQSLYEAALRRAADELAARFLEPLEGPLGHGCCGSWGGSSTSSTSTAPASRR
;
A
#
# COMPACT_ATOMS: atom_id res chain seq x y z
N MET A 1 7.94 6.94 -21.74
CA MET A 1 7.61 7.43 -20.40
C MET A 1 6.10 7.54 -20.29
N GLY A 2 5.47 6.60 -19.60
CA GLY A 2 4.03 6.66 -19.34
C GLY A 2 3.68 7.81 -18.39
N VAL A 3 2.41 8.21 -18.36
CA VAL A 3 1.93 9.26 -17.45
C VAL A 3 2.20 8.89 -15.98
N ASP A 4 1.97 7.63 -15.61
CA ASP A 4 2.22 7.11 -14.26
C ASP A 4 3.70 7.09 -13.89
N GLU A 5 4.57 6.80 -14.85
CA GLU A 5 6.02 6.74 -14.67
C GLU A 5 6.57 8.14 -14.38
N ARG A 6 6.09 9.15 -15.10
CA ARG A 6 6.42 10.57 -14.85
C ARG A 6 5.93 11.01 -13.47
N ARG A 7 4.69 10.64 -13.10
CA ARG A 7 4.12 10.92 -11.78
C ARG A 7 4.97 10.33 -10.66
N GLN A 8 5.38 9.06 -10.79
CA GLN A 8 6.25 8.40 -9.81
C GLN A 8 7.62 9.06 -9.70
N GLN A 9 8.19 9.50 -10.83
CA GLN A 9 9.44 10.25 -10.84
C GLN A 9 9.32 11.55 -10.04
N LEU A 10 8.22 12.28 -10.23
CA LEU A 10 7.97 13.53 -9.50
C LEU A 10 7.84 13.29 -8.00
N ILE A 11 7.14 12.23 -7.60
CA ILE A 11 7.02 11.81 -6.19
C ILE A 11 8.39 11.48 -5.61
N GLY A 12 9.25 10.76 -6.35
CA GLY A 12 10.59 10.41 -5.90
C GLY A 12 11.48 11.64 -5.67
N VAL A 13 11.48 12.60 -6.60
CA VAL A 13 12.22 13.86 -6.45
C VAL A 13 11.69 14.68 -5.27
N ALA A 14 10.37 14.77 -5.13
CA ALA A 14 9.74 15.48 -4.01
C ALA A 14 10.14 14.84 -2.67
N LEU A 15 10.11 13.51 -2.58
CA LEU A 15 10.51 12.77 -1.37
C LEU A 15 11.97 13.03 -0.99
N ASP A 16 12.90 13.03 -1.96
CA ASP A 16 14.32 13.36 -1.68
C ASP A 16 14.45 14.78 -1.12
N LEU A 17 13.76 15.76 -1.70
CA LEU A 17 13.79 17.14 -1.22
C LEU A 17 13.20 17.28 0.19
N PHE A 18 12.06 16.65 0.45
CA PHE A 18 11.42 16.65 1.78
C PHE A 18 12.23 15.86 2.83
N SER A 19 13.08 14.92 2.42
CA SER A 19 13.95 14.19 3.35
C SER A 19 15.11 15.06 3.89
N ARG A 20 15.48 16.11 3.15
CA ARG A 20 16.63 16.98 3.46
C ARG A 20 16.22 18.31 4.09
N ARG A 21 14.98 18.76 3.88
CA ARG A 21 14.47 20.07 4.30
C ARG A 21 13.04 19.96 4.79
N SER A 22 12.62 20.88 5.64
CA SER A 22 11.23 20.95 6.10
C SER A 22 10.28 21.18 4.92
N PRO A 23 9.04 20.63 4.96
CA PRO A 23 8.08 20.76 3.87
C PRO A 23 7.70 22.22 3.57
N GLU A 24 7.72 23.10 4.58
CA GLU A 24 7.52 24.56 4.42
C GLU A 24 8.55 25.21 3.49
N ASP A 25 9.82 24.79 3.56
CA ASP A 25 10.94 25.40 2.85
C ASP A 25 11.06 24.95 1.39
N VAL A 26 10.34 23.89 1.01
CA VAL A 26 10.37 23.35 -0.35
C VAL A 26 9.18 23.86 -1.15
N SER A 27 9.49 24.52 -2.26
CA SER A 27 8.48 25.05 -3.20
C SER A 27 8.17 24.06 -4.34
N ILE A 28 6.97 24.19 -4.93
CA ILE A 28 6.59 23.43 -6.13
C ILE A 28 7.52 23.73 -7.30
N ASP A 29 8.05 24.97 -7.39
CA ASP A 29 8.98 25.36 -8.44
C ASP A 29 10.33 24.65 -8.33
N GLU A 30 10.86 24.52 -7.12
CA GLU A 30 12.09 23.75 -6.89
C GLU A 30 11.92 22.28 -7.24
N ILE A 31 10.77 21.68 -6.90
CA ILE A 31 10.47 20.29 -7.26
C ILE A 31 10.35 20.16 -8.78
N ALA A 32 9.68 21.11 -9.45
CA ALA A 32 9.56 21.14 -10.90
C ALA A 32 10.94 21.23 -11.58
N ALA A 33 11.79 22.13 -11.09
CA ALA A 33 13.15 22.31 -11.58
C ALA A 33 14.00 21.05 -11.36
N ALA A 34 13.94 20.45 -10.17
CA ALA A 34 14.67 19.23 -9.84
C ALA A 34 14.19 18.01 -10.66
N ALA A 35 12.89 17.94 -11.00
CA ALA A 35 12.33 16.90 -11.84
C ALA A 35 12.48 17.17 -13.35
N GLY A 36 12.99 18.35 -13.74
CA GLY A 36 13.14 18.76 -15.13
C GLY A 36 11.80 18.88 -15.86
N ILE A 37 10.75 19.36 -15.17
CA ILE A 37 9.43 19.59 -15.75
C ILE A 37 8.94 21.02 -15.54
N SER A 38 8.01 21.44 -16.38
CA SER A 38 7.40 22.75 -16.27
C SER A 38 6.42 22.80 -15.10
N ARG A 39 6.35 23.97 -14.43
CA ARG A 39 5.42 24.24 -13.33
C ARG A 39 3.96 23.84 -13.67
N PRO A 40 3.38 24.19 -14.85
CA PRO A 40 2.01 23.81 -15.19
C PRO A 40 1.80 22.30 -15.25
N LEU A 41 2.82 21.54 -15.63
CA LEU A 41 2.75 20.08 -15.69
C LEU A 41 2.73 19.46 -14.29
N VAL A 42 3.41 20.06 -13.31
CA VAL A 42 3.27 19.66 -11.90
C VAL A 42 1.83 19.84 -11.44
N TYR A 43 1.22 21.01 -11.72
CA TYR A 43 -0.16 21.29 -11.34
C TYR A 43 -1.18 20.37 -12.03
N HIS A 44 -0.86 19.86 -13.22
CA HIS A 44 -1.69 18.86 -13.89
C HIS A 44 -1.75 17.53 -13.12
N TYR A 45 -0.64 17.11 -12.50
CA TYR A 45 -0.58 15.89 -11.71
C TYR A 45 -1.00 16.07 -10.25
N PHE A 46 -0.65 17.21 -9.66
CA PHE A 46 -0.85 17.49 -8.26
C PHE A 46 -1.42 18.91 -8.12
N PRO A 47 -2.70 19.06 -7.76
CA PRO A 47 -3.34 20.37 -7.67
C PRO A 47 -2.76 21.24 -6.54
N GLY A 48 -1.97 20.67 -5.62
CA GLY A 48 -1.29 21.44 -4.57
C GLY A 48 -0.09 20.76 -3.94
N LYS A 49 0.62 21.52 -3.09
CA LYS A 49 1.77 21.02 -2.32
C LYS A 49 1.39 19.87 -1.39
N GLN A 50 0.22 19.96 -0.75
CA GLN A 50 -0.27 18.93 0.17
C GLN A 50 -0.49 17.59 -0.52
N SER A 51 -1.07 17.57 -1.72
CA SER A 51 -1.28 16.32 -2.48
C SER A 51 0.04 15.66 -2.90
N LEU A 52 1.05 16.46 -3.21
CA LEU A 52 2.37 15.96 -3.57
C LEU A 52 3.09 15.40 -2.33
N TYR A 53 2.95 16.10 -1.19
CA TYR A 53 3.51 15.66 0.09
C TYR A 53 2.87 14.36 0.57
N GLU A 54 1.53 14.24 0.52
CA GLU A 54 0.82 13.01 0.85
C GLU A 54 1.26 11.84 -0.03
N ALA A 55 1.41 12.07 -1.34
CA ALA A 55 1.88 11.03 -2.27
C ALA A 55 3.33 10.60 -1.97
N ALA A 56 4.21 11.53 -1.60
CA ALA A 56 5.58 11.24 -1.19
C ALA A 56 5.62 10.44 0.11
N LEU A 57 4.85 10.85 1.12
CA LEU A 57 4.73 10.11 2.39
C LEU A 57 4.14 8.72 2.18
N ARG A 58 3.11 8.59 1.35
CA ARG A 58 2.50 7.30 1.03
C ARG A 58 3.52 6.37 0.40
N ARG A 59 4.30 6.85 -0.57
CA ARG A 59 5.39 6.08 -1.18
C ARG A 59 6.40 5.63 -0.13
N ALA A 60 6.84 6.53 0.75
CA ALA A 60 7.80 6.19 1.79
C ALA A 60 7.24 5.15 2.78
N ALA A 61 5.96 5.28 3.15
CA ALA A 61 5.27 4.33 4.00
C ALA A 61 5.13 2.96 3.33
N ASP A 62 4.80 2.92 2.04
CA ASP A 62 4.70 1.68 1.26
C ASP A 62 6.07 1.00 1.12
N GLU A 63 7.13 1.75 0.85
CA GLU A 63 8.51 1.23 0.82
C GLU A 63 8.95 0.70 2.20
N LEU A 64 8.57 1.38 3.28
CA LEU A 64 8.84 0.94 4.65
C LEU A 64 8.06 -0.34 4.98
N ALA A 65 6.76 -0.37 4.65
CA ALA A 65 5.91 -1.53 4.86
C ALA A 65 6.42 -2.74 4.09
N ALA A 66 6.88 -2.57 2.85
CA ALA A 66 7.46 -3.64 2.04
C ALA A 66 8.73 -4.24 2.66
N ARG A 67 9.49 -3.47 3.46
CA ARG A 67 10.67 -4.00 4.18
C ARG A 67 10.29 -4.76 5.45
N PHE A 68 9.18 -4.43 6.08
CA PHE A 68 8.70 -5.11 7.29
C PHE A 68 7.79 -6.31 6.98
N LEU A 69 7.06 -6.26 5.87
CA LEU A 69 6.41 -7.43 5.26
C LEU A 69 7.43 -8.21 4.42
N GLU A 70 8.58 -8.59 5.01
CA GLU A 70 9.18 -9.85 4.58
C GLU A 70 8.07 -10.91 4.66
N PRO A 71 7.85 -11.73 3.61
CA PRO A 71 6.85 -12.77 3.68
C PRO A 71 7.08 -13.53 4.99
N LEU A 72 6.06 -13.59 5.84
CA LEU A 72 6.00 -14.53 6.94
C LEU A 72 5.85 -15.96 6.38
N GLU A 73 6.65 -16.32 5.37
CA GLU A 73 6.92 -17.69 4.95
C GLU A 73 8.15 -18.19 5.71
N GLY A 74 8.15 -17.98 7.02
CA GLY A 74 8.75 -18.96 7.92
C GLY A 74 7.83 -20.18 7.97
N PRO A 75 8.35 -21.41 8.13
CA PRO A 75 7.57 -22.65 8.09
C PRO A 75 6.54 -22.83 9.23
N LEU A 76 6.15 -21.77 9.93
CA LEU A 76 5.32 -21.81 11.14
C LEU A 76 3.88 -21.31 10.91
N GLY A 77 3.36 -21.42 9.68
CA GLY A 77 1.97 -21.07 9.33
C GLY A 77 1.09 -22.22 8.85
N HIS A 78 1.63 -23.45 8.74
CA HIS A 78 0.90 -24.62 8.24
C HIS A 78 0.92 -25.76 9.26
N GLY A 79 -0.07 -25.75 10.14
CA GLY A 79 -0.30 -26.78 11.17
C GLY A 79 -0.71 -26.07 12.46
N CYS A 80 -1.98 -25.81 12.74
CA CYS A 80 -3.03 -26.82 12.79
C CYS A 80 -4.38 -26.22 12.35
N CYS A 81 -4.77 -26.45 11.10
CA CYS A 81 -6.18 -26.37 10.67
C CYS A 81 -6.91 -27.71 10.93
N GLY A 82 -6.46 -28.51 11.91
CA GLY A 82 -6.85 -29.93 11.97
C GLY A 82 -6.85 -30.56 13.35
N SER A 83 -7.22 -29.85 14.43
CA SER A 83 -7.68 -30.52 15.66
C SER A 83 -8.45 -29.57 16.59
N TRP A 84 -9.51 -28.95 16.10
CA TRP A 84 -10.66 -28.67 16.98
C TRP A 84 -11.67 -29.80 16.80
N GLY A 85 -11.25 -30.98 17.26
CA GLY A 85 -12.14 -32.11 17.55
C GLY A 85 -12.90 -31.81 18.83
N GLY A 86 -13.91 -30.94 18.73
CA GLY A 86 -15.00 -30.86 19.68
C GLY A 86 -16.03 -31.93 19.31
N SER A 87 -16.00 -33.02 20.05
CA SER A 87 -16.96 -34.13 20.04
C SER A 87 -18.42 -33.69 19.83
N SER A 88 -18.99 -34.03 18.67
CA SER A 88 -20.42 -34.36 18.55
C SER A 88 -20.50 -35.84 18.17
N THR A 89 -20.55 -36.68 19.20
CA THR A 89 -20.92 -38.08 19.09
C THR A 89 -22.30 -38.20 18.44
N SER A 90 -22.33 -38.99 17.38
CA SER A 90 -23.51 -39.54 16.74
C SER A 90 -24.48 -40.15 17.75
N SER A 91 -25.77 -39.88 17.57
CA SER A 91 -26.83 -40.80 17.98
C SER A 91 -27.87 -40.86 16.88
N THR A 92 -27.75 -41.91 16.10
CA THR A 92 -28.72 -42.46 15.18
C THR A 92 -30.07 -42.65 15.89
N SER A 93 -31.15 -42.10 15.34
CA SER A 93 -32.50 -42.58 15.62
C SER A 93 -33.23 -42.80 14.31
N THR A 94 -33.77 -44.01 14.22
CA THR A 94 -34.17 -44.75 13.02
C THR A 94 -35.69 -44.63 12.77
N ALA A 95 -36.05 -44.48 11.48
CA ALA A 95 -37.30 -44.95 10.81
C ALA A 95 -38.65 -44.22 11.07
N PRO A 96 -39.70 -44.45 10.23
CA PRO A 96 -39.74 -44.72 8.78
C PRO A 96 -40.84 -43.93 8.00
N ALA A 97 -40.89 -44.22 6.70
CA ALA A 97 -41.79 -43.78 5.63
C ALA A 97 -43.31 -43.69 5.89
N SER A 98 -43.95 -42.67 5.29
CA SER A 98 -45.25 -42.72 4.56
C SER A 98 -45.43 -41.36 3.85
N ARG A 99 -45.44 -41.28 2.51
CA ARG A 99 -46.57 -41.51 1.59
C ARG A 99 -47.78 -40.61 1.89
N ARG A 100 -47.90 -39.45 1.22
CA ARG A 100 -48.87 -39.18 0.15
C ARG A 100 -48.69 -37.77 -0.40
#